data_AF-A0A964DWW1-F1
#
_entry.id   AF-A0A964DWW1-F1
#
_cell.length_a   1.000
_cell.length_b   1.000
_cell.length_c   1.000
_cell.angle_alpha   90.00
_cell.angle_beta   90.00
_cell.angle_gamma   90.00
#
_symmetry.space_group_name_H-M   'P 1'
#
loop_
_entity.id
_entity.type
_entity.pdbx_description
1 polymer ?
#
loop_
_entity_poly.entity_id
_entity_poly.type
_entity_poly.pdbx_seq_one_letter_code
_entity_poly.pdbx_strand_id
1 'polypeptide(L)'
;MRVTVACPAAFVSDAAELAMALGFSVADRRTYDQVQFEDAAGNRYACASAMVSDSFVARAMSRLGRPVWDGGRAVNMTGAARAQAMIALIGPKDDPAARPDRITAIAGDDGLAAIRAMGLTAISEEGGK
;
A
#
# COMPACT_ATOMS: atom_id res chain seq x y z
N MET A 1 1.75 13.82 -8.16
CA MET A 1 1.08 13.82 -6.81
C MET A 1 1.72 12.77 -5.89
N ARG A 2 1.58 12.89 -4.56
CA ARG A 2 1.99 11.82 -3.63
C ARG A 2 0.80 10.96 -3.23
N VAL A 3 1.04 9.65 -3.08
CA VAL A 3 0.07 8.69 -2.54
C VAL A 3 0.71 7.99 -1.35
N THR A 4 -0.05 7.89 -0.27
CA THR A 4 0.36 7.17 0.95
C THR A 4 -0.61 6.04 1.18
N VAL A 5 -0.07 4.84 1.37
CA VAL A 5 -0.82 3.60 1.49
C VAL A 5 -0.51 2.95 2.83
N ALA A 6 -1.54 2.52 3.54
CA ALA A 6 -1.45 1.60 4.66
C ALA A 6 -1.99 0.23 4.26
N CYS A 7 -1.11 -0.77 4.26
CA CYS A 7 -1.43 -2.17 3.98
C CYS A 7 -1.47 -2.95 5.30
N PRO A 8 -2.60 -3.58 5.67
CA PRO A 8 -2.65 -4.51 6.79
C PRO A 8 -1.60 -5.62 6.62
N ALA A 9 -1.01 -6.06 7.74
CA ALA A 9 0.00 -7.13 7.74
C ALA A 9 -0.48 -8.41 7.02
N ALA A 10 -1.78 -8.72 7.13
CA ALA A 10 -2.41 -9.87 6.48
C ALA A 10 -2.37 -9.81 4.94
N PHE A 11 -2.22 -8.62 4.35
CA PHE A 11 -2.29 -8.40 2.91
C PHE A 11 -0.94 -8.02 2.28
N VAL A 12 0.14 -7.93 3.07
CA VAL A 12 1.47 -7.51 2.59
C VAL A 12 1.95 -8.36 1.42
N SER A 13 1.75 -9.69 1.46
CA SER A 13 2.18 -10.56 0.36
C SER A 13 1.46 -10.22 -0.95
N ASP A 14 0.15 -10.04 -0.93
CA ASP A 14 -0.61 -9.71 -2.15
C ASP A 14 -0.33 -8.25 -2.59
N ALA A 15 -0.16 -7.33 -1.63
CA ALA A 15 0.17 -5.94 -1.90
C ALA A 15 1.57 -5.78 -2.52
N ALA A 16 2.54 -6.62 -2.16
CA ALA A 16 3.85 -6.67 -2.79
C ALA A 16 3.77 -7.10 -4.26
N GLU A 17 2.89 -8.06 -4.58
CA GLU A 17 2.65 -8.46 -5.97
C GLU A 17 1.97 -7.34 -6.77
N LEU A 18 1.06 -6.59 -6.15
CA LEU A 18 0.48 -5.39 -6.75
C LEU A 18 1.52 -4.29 -6.98
N ALA A 19 2.42 -4.07 -6.02
CA ALA A 19 3.50 -3.10 -6.14
C ALA A 19 4.39 -3.43 -7.34
N MET A 20 4.75 -4.70 -7.53
CA MET A 20 5.44 -5.13 -8.76
C MET A 20 4.58 -4.92 -10.00
N ALA A 21 3.30 -5.33 -10.00
CA ALA A 21 2.43 -5.19 -11.17
C ALA A 21 2.28 -3.74 -11.65
N LEU A 22 2.29 -2.77 -10.71
CA LEU A 22 2.22 -1.33 -10.99
C LEU A 22 3.60 -0.67 -11.14
N GLY A 23 4.65 -1.34 -10.70
CA GLY A 23 6.03 -0.87 -10.65
C GLY A 23 6.80 -1.13 -11.93
N PHE A 24 8.12 -1.05 -11.80
CA PHE A 24 9.07 -1.11 -12.91
C PHE A 24 10.02 -2.31 -12.82
N SER A 25 10.04 -3.05 -11.70
CA SER A 25 10.94 -4.19 -11.51
C SER A 25 10.52 -5.12 -10.36
N VAL A 26 11.26 -6.22 -10.21
CA VAL A 26 11.16 -7.13 -9.06
C VAL A 26 11.49 -6.41 -7.73
N ALA A 27 12.27 -5.33 -7.75
CA ALA A 27 12.61 -4.59 -6.54
C ALA A 27 11.38 -3.95 -5.87
N ASP A 28 10.33 -3.67 -6.65
CA ASP A 28 9.06 -3.11 -6.14
C ASP A 28 8.31 -4.08 -5.22
N ARG A 29 8.71 -5.37 -5.17
CA ARG A 29 8.22 -6.32 -4.15
C ARG A 29 8.46 -5.79 -2.72
N ARG A 30 9.51 -4.98 -2.54
CA ARG A 30 9.94 -4.49 -1.23
C ARG A 30 9.13 -3.31 -0.70
N THR A 31 8.15 -2.80 -1.45
CA THR A 31 7.35 -1.63 -1.06
C THR A 31 6.69 -1.77 0.31
N TYR A 32 6.35 -2.99 0.74
CA TYR A 32 5.66 -3.26 2.02
C TYR A 32 6.44 -4.18 2.95
N ASP A 33 7.77 -4.28 2.82
CA ASP A 33 8.60 -5.22 3.60
C ASP A 33 8.58 -4.97 5.11
N GLN A 34 8.23 -3.76 5.55
CA GLN A 34 8.27 -3.37 6.96
C GLN A 34 6.87 -3.06 7.51
N VAL A 35 6.40 -3.94 8.38
CA VAL A 35 5.18 -3.75 9.18
C VAL A 35 5.56 -2.99 10.45
N GLN A 36 5.64 -1.67 10.34
CA GLN A 36 6.22 -0.78 11.37
C GLN A 36 5.21 0.20 11.98
N PHE A 37 3.93 0.06 11.63
CA PHE A 37 2.85 0.92 12.14
C PHE A 37 1.75 0.08 12.77
N GLU A 38 1.04 0.66 13.75
CA GLU A 38 -0.13 0.06 14.39
C GLU A 38 -1.25 1.09 14.59
N ASP A 39 -2.50 0.61 14.61
CA ASP A 39 -3.65 1.40 15.04
C ASP A 39 -3.90 1.24 16.56
N ALA A 40 -4.86 2.00 17.10
CA ALA A 40 -5.22 1.94 18.51
C ALA A 40 -5.78 0.57 18.98
N ALA A 41 -6.17 -0.30 18.06
CA ALA A 41 -6.64 -1.65 18.34
C ALA A 41 -5.51 -2.70 18.24
N GLY A 42 -4.27 -2.28 17.93
CA GLY A 42 -3.11 -3.14 17.78
C GLY A 42 -3.03 -3.88 16.45
N ASN A 43 -3.86 -3.54 15.46
CA ASN A 43 -3.68 -4.08 14.11
C ASN A 43 -2.42 -3.46 13.52
N ARG A 44 -1.63 -4.28 12.81
CA ARG A 44 -0.34 -3.85 12.28
C ARG A 44 -0.40 -3.60 10.78
N TYR A 45 0.35 -2.61 10.32
CA TYR A 45 0.35 -2.13 8.95
C TYR A 45 1.77 -1.88 8.43
N ALA A 46 2.01 -2.24 7.17
CA ALA A 46 3.10 -1.71 6.39
C ALA A 46 2.62 -0.44 5.68
N CYS A 47 3.38 0.66 5.79
CA CYS A 47 3.03 1.90 5.11
C CYS A 47 4.07 2.26 4.05
N ALA A 48 3.61 2.75 2.90
CA ALA A 48 4.45 3.25 1.84
C ALA A 48 3.94 4.62 1.37
N SER A 49 4.86 5.55 1.10
CA SER A 49 4.52 6.87 0.55
C SER A 49 5.44 7.22 -0.59
N ALA A 50 4.88 7.41 -1.79
CA ALA A 50 5.65 7.65 -3.00
C ALA A 50 5.08 8.81 -3.81
N MET A 51 5.98 9.51 -4.52
CA MET A 51 5.58 10.42 -5.60
C MET A 51 5.22 9.57 -6.81
N VAL A 52 4.05 9.83 -7.39
CA VAL A 52 3.50 9.09 -8.52
C VAL A 52 3.03 10.05 -9.61
N SER A 53 2.92 9.54 -10.84
CA SER A 53 2.32 10.29 -11.94
C SER A 53 0.84 10.58 -11.66
N ASP A 54 0.29 11.62 -12.28
CA ASP A 54 -1.11 11.98 -12.09
C ASP A 54 -2.08 10.91 -12.64
N SER A 55 -1.60 10.09 -13.59
CA SER A 55 -2.32 8.92 -14.11
C SER A 55 -2.23 7.67 -13.23
N PHE A 56 -1.41 7.69 -12.17
CA PHE A 56 -1.12 6.50 -11.37
C PHE A 56 -2.37 5.91 -10.73
N VAL A 57 -3.21 6.75 -10.11
CA VAL A 57 -4.44 6.31 -9.45
C VAL A 57 -5.38 5.65 -10.44
N ALA A 58 -5.59 6.27 -11.61
CA ALA A 58 -6.43 5.70 -12.65
C ALA A 58 -5.91 4.32 -13.11
N ARG A 59 -4.58 4.18 -13.26
CA ARG A 59 -3.94 2.90 -13.60
C ARG A 59 -4.09 1.86 -12.48
N ALA A 60 -3.87 2.26 -11.23
CA ALA A 60 -3.98 1.41 -10.05
C ALA A 60 -5.41 0.90 -9.81
N MET A 61 -6.43 1.60 -10.30
CA MET A 61 -7.84 1.21 -10.21
C MET A 61 -8.37 0.54 -11.49
N SER A 62 -7.59 0.55 -12.58
CA SER A 62 -7.96 -0.12 -13.84
C SER A 62 -7.56 -1.59 -13.81
N ARG A 63 -8.20 -2.41 -14.66
CA ARG A 63 -7.85 -3.85 -14.78
C ARG A 63 -6.33 -4.04 -14.96
N LEU A 64 -5.72 -4.81 -14.08
CA LEU A 64 -4.29 -5.08 -14.15
C LEU A 64 -3.91 -5.87 -15.41
N GLY A 65 -2.91 -5.36 -16.13
CA GLY A 65 -2.15 -6.09 -17.14
C GLY A 65 -0.82 -6.55 -16.56
N ARG A 66 -0.27 -7.66 -17.07
CA ARG A 66 1.09 -8.06 -16.71
C ARG A 66 2.07 -7.02 -17.26
N PRO A 67 3.01 -6.49 -16.45
CA PRO A 67 3.93 -5.48 -16.93
C PRO A 67 4.94 -6.06 -17.93
N VAL A 68 5.38 -5.22 -18.88
CA VAL A 68 6.27 -5.64 -19.99
C VAL A 68 7.62 -6.16 -19.47
N TRP A 69 8.12 -5.61 -18.36
CA TRP A 69 9.37 -6.06 -17.75
C TRP A 69 9.28 -7.49 -17.20
N ASP A 70 8.08 -7.97 -16.91
CA ASP A 70 7.85 -9.26 -16.26
C ASP A 70 7.80 -10.44 -17.26
N GLY A 71 8.73 -10.45 -18.22
CA GLY A 71 8.90 -11.56 -19.16
C GLY A 71 9.20 -12.90 -18.44
N GLY A 72 9.85 -12.83 -17.28
CA GLY A 72 10.13 -13.97 -16.41
C GLY A 72 8.94 -14.47 -15.58
N ARG A 73 7.79 -13.79 -15.62
CA ARG A 73 6.57 -14.13 -14.87
C ARG A 73 6.80 -14.23 -13.35
N ALA A 74 7.65 -13.36 -12.82
CA ALA A 74 7.88 -13.19 -11.40
C ALA A 74 6.64 -12.64 -10.68
N VAL A 75 5.79 -11.85 -11.37
CA VAL A 75 4.59 -11.27 -10.75
C VAL A 75 3.46 -12.29 -10.67
N ASN A 76 2.96 -12.54 -9.45
CA ASN A 76 1.72 -13.25 -9.24
C ASN A 76 0.52 -12.31 -9.48
N MET A 77 0.06 -12.28 -10.73
CA MET A 77 -1.07 -11.44 -11.15
C MET A 77 -2.38 -11.75 -10.42
N THR A 78 -2.57 -12.97 -9.90
CA THR A 78 -3.75 -13.31 -9.10
C THR A 78 -3.67 -12.66 -7.71
N GLY A 79 -2.49 -12.68 -7.07
CA GLY A 79 -2.26 -11.96 -5.81
C GLY A 79 -2.39 -10.45 -5.99
N ALA A 80 -1.80 -9.91 -7.05
CA ALA A 80 -1.92 -8.49 -7.40
C ALA A 80 -3.39 -8.07 -7.59
N ALA A 81 -4.20 -8.89 -8.28
CA ALA A 81 -5.63 -8.61 -8.48
C ALA A 81 -6.43 -8.65 -7.17
N ARG A 82 -6.12 -9.59 -6.25
CA ARG A 82 -6.73 -9.60 -4.91
C ARG A 82 -6.39 -8.33 -4.13
N ALA A 83 -5.13 -7.92 -4.11
CA ALA A 83 -4.72 -6.67 -3.47
C ALA A 83 -5.41 -5.46 -4.11
N GLN A 84 -5.51 -5.39 -5.43
CA GLN A 84 -6.21 -4.30 -6.11
C GLN A 84 -7.68 -4.19 -5.66
N ALA A 85 -8.37 -5.33 -5.53
CA ALA A 85 -9.76 -5.36 -5.08
C ALA A 85 -9.94 -4.89 -3.62
N MET A 86 -8.86 -4.88 -2.83
CA MET A 86 -8.87 -4.40 -1.45
C MET A 86 -8.53 -2.91 -1.33
N ILE A 87 -8.14 -2.21 -2.41
CA ILE A 87 -7.79 -0.78 -2.32
C ILE A 87 -9.05 0.05 -2.05
N ALA A 88 -9.02 0.80 -0.95
CA ALA A 88 -9.91 1.91 -0.66
C ALA A 88 -9.13 3.22 -0.83
N LEU A 89 -9.37 3.91 -1.96
CA LEU A 89 -8.88 5.27 -2.17
C LEU A 89 -9.79 6.23 -1.41
N ILE A 90 -9.23 6.89 -0.41
CA ILE A 90 -9.95 7.82 0.47
C ILE A 90 -9.95 9.21 -0.17
N GLY A 91 -11.14 9.73 -0.44
CA GLY A 91 -11.35 11.10 -0.88
C GLY A 91 -11.48 12.09 0.29
N PRO A 92 -11.57 13.40 0.02
CA PRO A 92 -11.59 14.45 1.05
C PRO A 92 -12.75 14.39 2.06
N LYS A 93 -13.81 13.64 1.76
CA LYS A 93 -15.02 13.50 2.59
C LYS A 93 -15.15 12.12 3.25
N ASP A 94 -14.25 11.20 2.91
CA ASP A 94 -14.30 9.83 3.40
C ASP A 94 -13.57 9.70 4.73
N ASP A 95 -13.92 8.69 5.51
CA ASP A 95 -13.20 8.35 6.74
C ASP A 95 -11.78 7.86 6.38
N PRO A 96 -10.73 8.58 6.80
CA PRO A 96 -9.36 8.21 6.47
C PRO A 96 -8.85 7.02 7.29
N ALA A 97 -9.56 6.56 8.32
CA ALA A 97 -9.09 5.49 9.19
C ALA A 97 -8.68 4.23 8.42
N ALA A 98 -7.45 3.77 8.68
CA ALA A 98 -7.01 2.46 8.22
C ALA A 98 -7.89 1.37 8.82
N ARG A 99 -8.08 0.29 8.07
CA ARG A 99 -8.83 -0.87 8.53
C ARG A 99 -8.11 -2.17 8.18
N PRO A 100 -8.23 -3.21 9.02
CA PRO A 100 -7.56 -4.49 8.78
C PRO A 100 -8.17 -5.30 7.61
N ASP A 101 -9.35 -4.91 7.11
CA ASP A 101 -10.08 -5.58 6.03
C ASP A 101 -9.82 -5.00 4.63
N ARG A 102 -9.01 -3.94 4.50
CA ARG A 102 -8.73 -3.26 3.22
C ARG A 102 -7.37 -2.56 3.21
N ILE A 103 -6.85 -2.29 2.01
CA ILE A 103 -5.66 -1.48 1.80
C ILE A 103 -6.11 -0.02 1.68
N THR A 104 -5.72 0.84 2.62
CA THR A 104 -6.17 2.24 2.67
C THR A 104 -5.17 3.12 1.94
N ALA A 105 -5.62 3.97 1.01
CA ALA A 105 -4.76 4.87 0.24
C ALA A 105 -5.28 6.31 0.28
N ILE A 106 -4.41 7.26 0.63
CA ILE A 106 -4.71 8.70 0.65
C ILE A 106 -3.82 9.40 -0.38
N ALA A 107 -4.42 10.19 -1.26
CA ALA A 107 -3.70 11.11 -2.14
C ALA A 107 -3.50 12.45 -1.43
N GLY A 108 -2.25 12.93 -1.37
CA GLY A 108 -1.92 14.19 -0.69
C GLY A 108 -0.42 14.39 -0.54
N ASP A 109 0.00 15.63 -0.27
CA ASP A 109 1.41 16.04 -0.37
C ASP A 109 2.28 15.60 0.82
N ASP A 110 1.66 15.30 1.97
CA ASP A 110 2.34 14.91 3.20
C ASP A 110 1.98 13.46 3.61
N GLY A 111 2.97 12.57 3.49
CA GLY A 111 2.79 11.16 3.82
C GLY A 111 2.69 10.89 5.33
N LEU A 112 3.36 11.67 6.18
CA LEU A 112 3.27 11.48 7.62
C LEU A 112 1.92 12.00 8.14
N ALA A 113 1.44 13.11 7.61
CA ALA A 113 0.08 13.59 7.88
C ALA A 113 -0.96 12.55 7.45
N ALA A 114 -0.79 11.91 6.29
CA ALA A 114 -1.68 10.85 5.83
C ALA A 114 -1.66 9.62 6.75
N ILE A 115 -0.47 9.15 7.20
CA ILE A 115 -0.36 8.04 8.17
C ILE A 115 -1.08 8.37 9.49
N ARG A 116 -0.91 9.59 10.00
CA ARG A 116 -1.62 10.05 11.21
C ARG A 116 -3.12 10.15 11.00
N ALA A 117 -3.57 10.65 9.84
CA ALA A 117 -4.98 10.69 9.48
C ALA A 117 -5.59 9.28 9.40
N MET A 118 -4.80 8.28 9.00
CA MET A 118 -5.18 6.87 9.03
C MET A 118 -5.29 6.28 10.45
N GLY A 119 -4.98 7.05 11.50
CA GLY A 119 -5.01 6.60 12.89
C GLY A 119 -3.83 5.71 13.27
N LEU A 120 -2.73 5.81 12.53
CA LEU A 120 -1.56 4.93 12.70
C LEU A 120 -0.41 5.63 13.42
N THR A 121 0.24 4.89 14.30
CA THR A 121 1.47 5.28 14.98
C THR A 121 2.60 4.31 14.67
N ALA A 122 3.84 4.78 14.68
CA ALA A 122 4.99 3.89 14.54
C ALA A 122 5.06 2.95 15.76
N ILE A 123 5.38 1.69 15.51
CA ILE A 123 5.64 0.71 16.57
C ILE A 123 6.99 1.08 17.20
N SER A 124 7.00 1.40 18.50
CA SER A 124 8.24 1.66 19.22
C SER A 124 9.07 0.38 19.33
N GLU A 125 10.35 0.42 18.95
CA GLU A 125 11.32 -0.63 19.24
C GLU A 125 11.76 -0.58 20.73
N GLU A 126 10.84 -0.59 21.69
CA GLU A 126 11.20 -0.80 23.10
C GLU A 126 11.09 -2.30 23.43
N GLY A 127 12.16 -3.04 23.15
CA GLY A 127 12.23 -4.46 23.48
C GLY A 127 13.51 -5.22 23.10
N GLY A 128 14.49 -4.57 22.45
CA GLY A 128 15.81 -5.15 22.22
C GLY A 128 16.80 -4.74 23.32
N LYS A 129 16.87 -5.53 24.40
CA LYS A 129 18.06 -5.55 25.26
C LYS A 129 19.08 -6.53 24.72
#